data_AF-A0A3Q0JK53-F1
#
_entry.id   AF-A0A3Q0JK53-F1
#
_cell.length_a   1.000
_cell.length_b   1.000
_cell.length_c   1.000
_cell.angle_alpha   90.00
_cell.angle_beta   90.00
_cell.angle_gamma   90.00
#
_symmetry.space_group_name_H-M   'P 1'
#
loop_
_entity.id
_entity.type
_entity.pdbx_description
1 polymer ?
#
loop_
_entity_poly.entity_id
_entity_poly.type
_entity_poly.pdbx_seq_one_letter_code
_entity_poly.pdbx_strand_id
1 'polypeptide(L)'
;MHEVPKNADDMMDVARLKGFDGKITAQGKLLMRGPLYCTETSVASSSSSNSRGKELQVFLFEQSMIFSEAVGKKTQFTHYEYRYKAHIQVRKF
;
A
#
# COMPACT_ATOMS: atom_id res chain seq x y z
N MET A 1 24.84 3.14 -5.27
CA MET A 1 25.09 2.92 -3.83
C MET A 1 24.06 3.57 -2.88
N HIS A 2 22.86 4.00 -3.34
CA HIS A 2 21.81 4.55 -2.47
C HIS A 2 20.68 3.55 -2.12
N GLU A 3 20.78 2.30 -2.55
CA GLU A 3 19.68 1.34 -2.45
C GLU A 3 19.48 0.79 -1.04
N VAL A 4 20.55 0.65 -0.25
CA VAL A 4 20.46 0.08 1.10
C VAL A 4 19.70 0.99 2.08
N PRO A 5 20.00 2.31 2.18
CA PRO A 5 19.23 3.20 3.05
C PRO A 5 17.75 3.27 2.65
N LYS A 6 17.48 3.35 1.33
CA LYS A 6 16.12 3.41 0.81
C LYS A 6 15.33 2.14 1.14
N ASN A 7 15.92 0.96 0.96
CA ASN A 7 15.26 -0.30 1.26
C ASN A 7 14.96 -0.45 2.77
N ALA A 8 15.83 0.07 3.64
CA ALA A 8 15.60 0.07 5.08
C ALA A 8 14.41 0.98 5.46
N ASP A 9 14.36 2.20 4.94
CA ASP A 9 13.25 3.14 5.14
C ASP A 9 11.92 2.57 4.64
N ASP A 10 11.95 1.92 3.47
CA ASP A 10 10.77 1.31 2.88
C ASP A 10 10.21 0.16 3.75
N MET A 11 11.09 -0.66 4.33
CA MET A 11 10.70 -1.72 5.25
C MET A 11 10.21 -1.21 6.61
N MET A 12 10.69 -0.04 7.07
CA MET A 12 10.15 0.61 8.27
C MET A 12 8.70 1.07 8.06
N ASP A 13 8.35 1.50 6.85
CA ASP A 13 6.97 1.83 6.51
C ASP A 13 6.10 0.58 6.33
N VAL A 14 6.65 -0.52 5.82
CA VAL A 14 5.96 -1.82 5.82
C VAL A 14 5.64 -2.28 7.25
N ALA A 15 6.54 -2.08 8.21
CA ALA A 15 6.31 -2.42 9.62
C ALA A 15 5.17 -1.60 10.27
N ARG A 16 4.83 -0.45 9.68
CA ARG A 16 3.70 0.41 10.08
C ARG A 16 2.38 0.04 9.42
N LEU A 17 2.36 -0.96 8.53
CA LEU A 17 1.14 -1.49 7.95
C LEU A 17 0.33 -2.26 9.01
N LYS A 18 -0.93 -1.88 9.19
CA LYS A 18 -1.89 -2.48 10.14
C LYS A 18 -3.09 -3.07 9.42
N GLY A 19 -3.63 -4.15 9.98
CA GLY A 19 -4.86 -4.80 9.49
C GLY A 19 -4.68 -5.69 8.26
N PHE A 20 -3.44 -6.04 7.91
CA PHE A 20 -3.19 -7.07 6.90
C PHE A 20 -3.14 -8.44 7.58
N ASP A 21 -4.15 -9.28 7.33
CA ASP A 21 -4.28 -10.61 7.96
C ASP A 21 -3.30 -11.65 7.39
N GLY A 22 -2.60 -11.32 6.30
CA GLY A 22 -1.59 -12.19 5.69
C GLY A 22 -0.20 -12.04 6.33
N LYS A 23 0.67 -13.02 6.07
CA LYS A 23 2.10 -12.88 6.42
C LYS A 23 2.80 -12.00 5.38
N ILE A 24 3.30 -10.84 5.81
CA ILE A 24 4.11 -9.92 4.99
C ILE A 24 5.32 -10.65 4.38
N THR A 25 6.00 -11.47 5.19
CA THR A 25 7.19 -12.22 4.76
C THR A 25 6.88 -13.26 3.68
N ALA A 26 5.63 -13.72 3.58
CA ALA A 26 5.19 -14.62 2.50
C ALA A 26 4.92 -13.87 1.18
N GLN A 27 4.93 -12.54 1.16
CA GLN A 27 4.72 -11.75 -0.05
C GLN A 27 6.01 -11.62 -0.90
N GLY A 28 7.15 -12.06 -0.38
CA GLY A 28 8.45 -11.94 -1.04
C GLY A 28 9.09 -10.58 -0.82
N LYS A 29 10.03 -10.21 -1.71
CA LYS A 29 10.74 -8.94 -1.61
C LYS A 29 9.80 -7.76 -1.92
N LEU A 30 9.91 -6.68 -1.15
CA LEU A 30 9.32 -5.39 -1.52
C LEU A 30 10.07 -4.83 -2.73
N LEU A 31 9.37 -4.70 -3.85
CA LEU A 31 9.93 -4.19 -5.10
C LEU A 31 9.81 -2.67 -5.15
N MET A 32 8.65 -2.13 -4.76
CA MET A 32 8.37 -0.70 -4.80
C MET A 32 7.35 -0.31 -3.74
N ARG A 33 7.39 0.97 -3.34
CA ARG A 33 6.30 1.60 -2.60
C ARG A 33 6.08 3.04 -3.06
N GLY A 34 4.85 3.53 -2.93
CA GLY A 34 4.53 4.92 -3.24
C GLY A 34 3.05 5.22 -3.18
N PRO A 35 2.67 6.51 -3.22
CA PRO A 35 1.28 6.91 -3.39
C PRO A 35 0.80 6.59 -4.81
N LEU A 36 -0.43 6.10 -4.95
CA LEU A 36 -1.16 5.99 -6.20
C LEU A 36 -2.56 6.56 -6.04
N TYR A 37 -3.04 7.26 -7.07
CA TYR A 37 -4.41 7.75 -7.10
C TYR A 37 -5.33 6.63 -7.62
N CYS A 38 -6.17 6.09 -6.75
CA CYS A 38 -7.02 4.93 -7.05
C CYS A 38 -8.49 5.33 -7.12
N THR A 39 -9.18 4.90 -8.16
CA THR A 39 -10.64 4.99 -8.28
C THR A 39 -11.23 3.60 -8.25
N GLU A 40 -12.18 3.35 -7.35
CA GLU A 40 -12.94 2.11 -7.35
C GLU A 40 -14.08 2.24 -8.36
N THR A 41 -13.98 1.51 -9.48
CA THR A 41 -15.06 1.40 -10.46
C THR A 41 -15.82 0.11 -10.17
N SER A 42 -16.82 0.16 -9.30
CA SER A 42 -17.75 -0.94 -9.14
C SER A 42 -18.61 -1.05 -10.39
N VAL A 43 -18.47 -2.14 -11.15
CA VAL A 43 -19.31 -2.48 -12.32
C VAL A 43 -20.81 -2.68 -11.99
N ALA A 44 -21.19 -2.60 -10.70
CA ALA A 44 -22.55 -2.85 -10.21
C ALA A 44 -23.32 -1.59 -9.79
N SER A 45 -22.75 -0.38 -9.88
CA SER A 45 -23.40 0.83 -9.36
C SER A 45 -23.59 1.87 -10.45
N SER A 46 -24.72 1.77 -11.15
CA SER A 46 -25.30 2.75 -12.08
C SER A 46 -25.75 4.06 -11.39
N SER A 47 -24.97 4.53 -10.43
CA SER A 47 -25.21 5.75 -9.64
C SER A 47 -23.88 6.35 -9.17
N SER A 48 -22.93 6.55 -10.10
CA SER A 48 -21.63 7.15 -9.77
C SER A 48 -21.73 8.69 -9.73
N SER A 49 -22.34 9.22 -8.68
CA SER A 49 -22.07 10.58 -8.25
C SER A 49 -20.74 10.57 -7.47
N ASN A 50 -19.67 11.08 -8.10
CA ASN A 50 -18.35 11.34 -7.50
C ASN A 50 -17.52 10.09 -7.09
N SER A 51 -17.03 9.30 -8.06
CA SER A 51 -15.81 8.51 -7.85
C SER A 51 -14.57 9.42 -7.77
N ARG A 52 -14.52 10.30 -6.76
CA ARG A 52 -13.30 11.07 -6.45
C ARG A 52 -12.24 10.04 -6.10
N GLY A 53 -11.25 9.90 -6.99
CA GLY A 53 -10.12 9.02 -6.71
C GLY A 53 -9.50 9.37 -5.36
N LYS A 54 -8.97 8.36 -4.69
CA LYS A 54 -8.34 8.47 -3.38
C LYS A 54 -6.87 8.14 -3.52
N GLU A 55 -6.01 8.95 -2.93
CA GLU A 55 -4.60 8.59 -2.81
C GLU A 55 -4.44 7.46 -1.80
N LEU A 56 -3.88 6.34 -2.26
CA LEU A 56 -3.54 5.18 -1.45
C LEU A 56 -2.03 4.96 -1.47
N GLN A 57 -1.47 4.66 -0.31
CA GLN A 57 -0.10 4.15 -0.25
C GLN A 57 -0.11 2.69 -0.69
N VAL A 58 0.70 2.37 -1.70
CA VAL A 58 0.85 1.03 -2.25
C VAL A 58 2.19 0.43 -1.87
N PHE A 59 2.17 -0.84 -1.51
CA PHE A 59 3.34 -1.69 -1.30
C PHE A 59 3.31 -2.81 -2.33
N LEU A 60 4.24 -2.77 -3.28
CA LEU A 60 4.39 -3.77 -4.33
C LEU A 60 5.42 -4.80 -3.90
N PHE A 61 4.96 -6.01 -3.63
CA PHE A 61 5.76 -7.19 -3.36
C PHE A 61 5.79 -8.13 -4.57
N GLU A 62 6.67 -9.12 -4.55
CA GLU A 62 6.78 -10.13 -5.61
C GLU A 62 5.50 -10.98 -5.77
N GLN A 63 4.76 -11.24 -4.69
CA GLN A 63 3.56 -12.08 -4.72
C GLN A 63 2.26 -11.26 -4.61
N SER A 64 2.31 -9.97 -4.28
CA SER A 64 1.11 -9.15 -4.17
C SER A 64 1.35 -7.64 -4.28
N MET A 65 0.28 -6.92 -4.58
CA MET A 65 0.20 -5.47 -4.44
C MET A 65 -0.78 -5.15 -3.33
N ILE A 66 -0.32 -4.50 -2.26
CA ILE A 66 -1.13 -4.14 -1.09
C ILE A 66 -1.45 -2.64 -1.12
N PHE A 67 -2.74 -2.33 -1.04
CA PHE A 67 -3.27 -0.97 -0.97
C PHE A 67 -3.60 -0.60 0.47
N SER A 68 -3.19 0.60 0.87
CA SER A 68 -3.39 1.11 2.22
C SER A 68 -3.70 2.60 2.22
N GLU A 69 -4.40 3.05 3.25
CA GLU A 69 -4.61 4.47 3.52
C GLU A 69 -3.53 4.95 4.49
N ALA A 70 -2.85 6.05 4.16
CA ALA A 70 -1.96 6.72 5.10
C ALA A 70 -2.79 7.50 6.12
N VAL A 71 -2.66 7.15 7.40
CA VAL A 71 -3.40 7.73 8.53
C VAL A 71 -2.41 8.46 9.44
N GLY A 72 -2.84 9.62 9.95
CA GLY A 72 -2.05 10.47 10.85
C GLY A 72 -1.40 11.66 10.13
N LYS A 73 -0.61 12.43 10.88
CA LYS A 73 0.17 13.57 10.35
C LYS A 73 1.64 13.21 10.41
N LYS A 74 2.35 13.35 9.29
CA LYS A 74 3.81 13.34 9.29
C LYS A 74 4.30 14.60 10.00
N THR A 75 4.92 14.43 11.15
CA THR A 75 5.62 15.51 11.85
C THR A 75 7.10 15.16 11.92
N GLN A 76 7.92 16.06 12.45
CA GLN A 76 9.32 15.77 12.78
C GLN A 76 9.50 14.55 13.70
N PHE A 77 8.47 14.13 14.45
CA PHE A 77 8.54 13.02 15.40
C PHE A 77 7.55 11.87 15.13
N THR A 78 6.61 12.04 14.19
CA THR A 78 5.57 11.05 13.90
C THR A 78 5.56 10.69 12.42
N HIS A 79 5.50 9.39 12.16
CA HIS A 79 5.32 8.86 10.81
C HIS A 79 3.87 8.45 10.58
N TYR A 80 3.49 8.29 9.32
CA TYR A 80 2.18 7.76 8.96
C TYR A 80 2.03 6.31 9.44
N GLU A 81 0.83 5.98 9.89
CA GLU A 81 0.38 4.60 9.98
C GLU A 81 -0.29 4.22 8.65
N TYR A 82 -0.10 2.99 8.18
CA TYR A 82 -0.72 2.54 6.95
C TYR A 82 -1.84 1.54 7.29
N ARG A 83 -3.08 1.89 6.96
CA ARG A 83 -4.23 1.03 7.23
C ARG A 83 -4.62 0.26 5.98
N TYR A 84 -4.52 -1.06 6.04
CA TYR A 84 -4.87 -1.96 4.94
C TYR A 84 -6.28 -1.68 4.37
N LYS A 85 -6.41 -1.78 3.04
CA LYS A 85 -7.68 -1.64 2.31
C LYS A 85 -7.98 -2.85 1.44
N ALA A 86 -7.03 -3.22 0.60
CA ALA A 86 -7.19 -4.30 -0.36
C ALA A 86 -5.82 -4.83 -0.76
N HIS A 87 -5.77 -6.01 -1.35
CA HIS A 87 -4.59 -6.48 -2.06
C HIS A 87 -4.97 -7.27 -3.30
N ILE A 88 -4.06 -7.30 -4.27
CA ILE A 88 -4.17 -8.11 -5.47
C ILE A 88 -3.01 -9.11 -5.45
N GLN A 89 -3.32 -10.39 -5.62
CA GLN A 89 -2.29 -11.44 -5.72
C GLN A 89 -1.72 -11.49 -7.13
N VAL A 90 -0.39 -11.60 -7.22
CA VAL A 90 0.29 -11.89 -8.48
C VAL A 90 0.18 -13.38 -8.73
N ARG A 91 -0.66 -13.80 -9.68
CA ARG A 91 -0.72 -15.19 -10.12
C ARG A 91 0.47 -15.48 -11.04
N LYS A 92 1.22 -16.52 -10.73
CA LYS A 92 2.16 -17.12 -11.69
C LYS A 92 1.37 -18.13 -12.53
N PHE A 93 1.54 -18.05 -13.84
CA PHE A 93 0.95 -18.97 -14.82
C PHE A 93 1.61 -20.35 -14.73
#